data_AF-A0A435GMK8-F1
#
_entry.id   AF-A0A435GMK8-F1
#
_cell.length_a   1.000
_cell.length_b   1.000
_cell.length_c   1.000
_cell.angle_alpha   90.00
_cell.angle_beta   90.00
_cell.angle_gamma   90.00
#
_symmetry.space_group_name_H-M   'P 1'
#
loop_
_entity.id
_entity.type
_entity.pdbx_description
1 polymer ?
#
loop_
_entity_poly.entity_id
_entity_poly.type
_entity_poly.pdbx_seq_one_letter_code
_entity_poly.pdbx_strand_id
1 'polypeptide(L)'
;TQSLAGGVQIVARALEVALHKINDLKFPLENVVDGIGTAPIPAPHPDFLTAMGRTNDAIIYGGSVQLFVKGSAKEAGKLAEKLPSSASRDYGQPFAEIFTRFKGDFYAIDPLLFSPAEVIVTAIETGDTFRAGRRDLKMLERSLG
;
A
#
# COMPACT_ATOMS: atom_id res chain seq x y z
N THR A 1 -11.61 13.71 -3.19
CA THR A 1 -10.18 13.60 -3.55
C THR A 1 -9.47 14.95 -3.61
N GLN A 2 -10.03 15.98 -4.25
CA GLN A 2 -9.41 17.31 -4.43
C GLN A 2 -9.47 18.24 -3.18
N SER A 3 -9.34 17.70 -1.97
CA SER A 3 -9.38 18.51 -0.73
C SER A 3 -8.42 17.93 0.31
N LEU A 4 -8.01 18.73 1.29
CA LEU A 4 -7.11 18.26 2.36
C LEU A 4 -7.74 17.09 3.14
N ALA A 5 -9.00 17.22 3.57
CA ALA A 5 -9.72 16.14 4.23
C ALA A 5 -9.83 14.89 3.34
N GLY A 6 -10.02 15.08 2.03
CA GLY A 6 -10.02 14.01 1.05
C GLY A 6 -8.67 13.30 0.92
N GLY A 7 -7.57 14.05 0.94
CA GLY A 7 -6.22 13.47 0.92
C GLY A 7 -5.92 12.71 2.20
N VAL A 8 -6.21 13.31 3.36
CA VAL A 8 -5.98 12.70 4.68
C VAL A 8 -6.75 11.38 4.82
N GLN A 9 -8.03 11.34 4.48
CA GLN A 9 -8.81 10.10 4.64
C GLN A 9 -8.32 8.97 3.73
N ILE A 10 -7.85 9.29 2.51
CA ILE A 10 -7.31 8.26 1.60
C ILE A 10 -6.01 7.71 2.16
N VAL A 11 -5.07 8.59 2.51
CA VAL A 11 -3.74 8.21 3.04
C VAL A 11 -3.87 7.44 4.37
N ALA A 12 -4.86 7.78 5.21
CA ALA A 12 -5.15 7.07 6.45
C ALA A 12 -5.56 5.60 6.24
N ARG A 13 -5.90 5.19 5.01
CA ARG A 13 -6.22 3.80 4.65
C ARG A 13 -4.98 2.94 4.41
N ALA A 14 -3.76 3.44 4.61
CA ALA A 14 -2.54 2.64 4.41
C ALA A 14 -2.59 1.25 5.08
N LEU A 15 -3.13 1.17 6.32
CA LEU A 15 -3.35 -0.11 6.99
C LEU A 15 -4.50 -0.91 6.36
N GLU A 16 -5.62 -0.26 6.03
CA GLU A 16 -6.79 -0.91 5.42
C GLU A 16 -6.46 -1.57 4.08
N VAL A 17 -5.69 -0.92 3.20
CA VAL A 17 -5.28 -1.52 1.92
C VAL A 17 -4.36 -2.71 2.12
N ALA A 18 -3.52 -2.69 3.17
CA ALA A 18 -2.73 -3.87 3.53
C ALA A 18 -3.65 -5.01 3.97
N LEU A 19 -4.63 -4.76 4.84
CA LEU A 19 -5.61 -5.76 5.28
C LEU A 19 -6.43 -6.34 4.11
N HIS A 20 -6.84 -5.50 3.14
CA HIS A 20 -7.49 -5.98 1.92
C HIS A 20 -6.59 -6.96 1.15
N LYS A 21 -5.31 -6.63 0.97
CA LYS A 21 -4.37 -7.53 0.29
C LYS A 21 -4.05 -8.80 1.11
N ILE A 22 -4.02 -8.72 2.45
CA ILE A 22 -3.91 -9.91 3.32
C ILE A 22 -5.05 -10.90 3.00
N ASN A 23 -6.28 -10.40 2.89
CA ASN A 23 -7.45 -11.22 2.55
C ASN A 23 -7.36 -11.81 1.12
N ASP A 24 -6.87 -11.04 0.15
CA ASP A 24 -6.67 -11.53 -1.23
C ASP A 24 -5.61 -12.62 -1.31
N LEU A 25 -4.55 -12.50 -0.49
CA LEU A 25 -3.50 -13.50 -0.31
C LEU A 25 -3.96 -14.74 0.49
N LYS A 26 -5.23 -14.77 0.93
CA LYS A 26 -5.84 -15.85 1.71
C LYS A 26 -5.15 -16.11 3.06
N PHE A 27 -4.51 -15.08 3.61
CA PHE A 27 -4.09 -15.12 5.00
C PHE A 27 -5.29 -14.82 5.90
N PRO A 28 -5.59 -15.64 6.94
CA PRO A 28 -6.77 -15.43 7.78
C PRO A 28 -6.70 -14.09 8.51
N LEU A 29 -7.70 -13.22 8.30
CA LEU A 29 -7.72 -11.88 8.92
C LEU A 29 -7.82 -11.95 10.44
N GLU A 30 -8.46 -12.98 10.99
CA GLU A 30 -8.53 -13.26 12.42
C GLU A 30 -7.16 -13.54 13.07
N ASN A 31 -6.15 -13.85 12.26
CA ASN A 31 -4.78 -14.00 12.71
C ASN A 31 -4.01 -12.68 12.73
N VAL A 32 -4.55 -11.58 12.20
CA VAL A 32 -3.98 -10.25 12.38
C VAL A 32 -4.41 -9.72 13.75
N VAL A 33 -3.45 -9.54 14.65
CA VAL A 33 -3.69 -9.13 16.04
C VAL A 33 -3.71 -7.62 16.18
N ASP A 34 -2.74 -6.96 15.56
CA ASP A 34 -2.60 -5.51 15.60
C ASP A 34 -1.81 -5.02 14.38
N GLY A 35 -1.91 -3.73 14.09
CA GLY A 35 -1.12 -3.10 13.05
C GLY A 35 -1.21 -1.58 13.06
N ILE A 36 -0.22 -0.96 12.44
CA ILE A 36 -0.17 0.48 12.21
C ILE A 36 0.25 0.73 10.76
N GLY A 37 -0.41 1.68 10.12
CA GLY A 37 -0.08 2.15 8.78
C GLY A 37 0.22 3.64 8.78
N THR A 38 1.23 4.04 8.03
CA THR A 38 1.58 5.46 7.82
C THR A 38 1.84 5.69 6.34
N ALA A 39 1.53 6.89 5.85
CA ALA A 39 1.85 7.34 4.51
C ALA A 39 1.91 8.88 4.50
N PRO A 40 2.68 9.50 3.59
CA PRO A 40 2.75 10.95 3.49
C PRO A 40 1.41 11.54 3.02
N ILE A 41 1.02 12.70 3.54
CA ILE A 41 -0.15 13.42 3.04
C ILE A 41 0.29 14.30 1.86
N PRO A 42 -0.16 14.04 0.63
CA PRO A 42 0.23 14.85 -0.51
C PRO A 42 -0.49 16.20 -0.52
N ALA A 43 0.12 17.20 -1.16
CA ALA A 43 -0.54 18.48 -1.40
C ALA A 43 -1.81 18.27 -2.26
N PRO A 44 -2.97 18.84 -1.86
CA PRO A 44 -4.19 18.79 -2.66
C PRO A 44 -3.95 19.36 -4.06
N HIS A 45 -4.67 18.85 -5.05
CA HIS A 45 -4.59 19.31 -6.43
C HIS A 45 -6.00 19.57 -6.97
N PRO A 46 -6.23 20.66 -7.76
CA PRO A 46 -7.55 20.97 -8.31
C PRO A 46 -7.95 20.07 -9.47
N ASP A 47 -7.02 19.43 -10.18
CA ASP A 47 -7.33 18.38 -11.15
C ASP A 47 -7.60 17.04 -10.44
N PHE A 48 -8.70 16.38 -10.80
CA PHE A 48 -9.19 15.17 -10.15
C PHE A 48 -8.26 13.98 -10.36
N LEU A 49 -7.80 13.77 -11.59
CA LEU A 49 -6.94 12.63 -11.93
C LEU A 49 -5.59 12.76 -11.22
N THR A 50 -5.02 13.96 -11.18
CA THR A 50 -3.79 14.26 -10.45
C THR A 50 -3.98 14.07 -8.94
N ALA A 51 -5.08 14.56 -8.37
CA ALA A 51 -5.36 14.40 -6.93
C ALA A 51 -5.54 12.91 -6.56
N MET A 52 -6.22 12.14 -7.41
CA MET A 52 -6.37 10.69 -7.25
C MET A 52 -5.01 9.97 -7.35
N GLY A 53 -4.21 10.32 -8.36
CA GLY A 53 -2.87 9.77 -8.54
C GLY A 53 -2.01 9.99 -7.30
N ARG A 54 -1.89 11.24 -6.85
CA ARG A 54 -1.10 11.63 -5.67
C ARG A 54 -1.49 10.88 -4.40
N THR A 55 -2.78 10.75 -4.13
CA THR A 55 -3.27 10.11 -2.90
C THR A 55 -3.06 8.60 -2.91
N ASN A 56 -3.15 7.94 -4.06
CA ASN A 56 -2.77 6.53 -4.20
C ASN A 56 -1.25 6.34 -4.15
N ASP A 57 -0.50 7.15 -4.89
CA ASP A 57 0.96 7.11 -4.94
C ASP A 57 1.61 7.33 -3.56
N ALA A 58 0.99 8.16 -2.72
CA ALA A 58 1.40 8.31 -1.32
C ALA A 58 1.45 6.98 -0.57
N ILE A 59 0.51 6.07 -0.83
CA ILE A 59 0.46 4.74 -0.20
C ILE A 59 1.34 3.75 -0.96
N ILE A 60 1.19 3.68 -2.29
CA ILE A 60 1.89 2.73 -3.17
C ILE A 60 3.41 2.89 -3.05
N TYR A 61 3.90 4.13 -2.99
CA TYR A 61 5.33 4.44 -2.99
C TYR A 61 5.85 4.97 -1.65
N GLY A 62 4.97 5.42 -0.75
CA GLY A 62 5.36 5.99 0.54
C GLY A 62 4.78 5.30 1.78
N GLY A 63 3.82 4.39 1.61
CA GLY A 63 3.17 3.70 2.71
C GLY A 63 4.10 2.75 3.43
N SER A 64 4.10 2.79 4.76
CA SER A 64 4.78 1.81 5.62
C SER A 64 3.76 1.21 6.58
N VAL A 65 3.68 -0.12 6.62
CA VAL A 65 2.75 -0.86 7.46
C VAL A 65 3.48 -1.85 8.35
N GLN A 66 3.22 -1.80 9.65
CA GLN A 66 3.64 -2.82 10.60
C GLN A 66 2.44 -3.67 11.02
N LEU A 67 2.64 -4.98 11.07
CA LEU A 67 1.63 -5.97 11.43
C LEU A 67 2.18 -6.93 12.48
N PHE A 68 1.31 -7.32 13.40
CA PHE A 68 1.54 -8.39 14.37
C PHE A 68 0.53 -9.49 14.09
N VAL A 69 1.02 -10.70 13.82
CA VAL A 69 0.18 -11.81 13.38
C VAL A 69 0.43 -13.08 14.19
N LYS A 70 -0.61 -13.90 14.35
CA LYS A 70 -0.51 -15.30 14.82
C LYS A 70 -0.09 -16.22 13.68
N GLY A 71 0.38 -17.42 14.02
CA GLY A 71 0.81 -18.44 13.08
C GLY A 71 2.33 -18.54 12.94
N SER A 72 2.77 -19.34 11.97
CA SER A 72 4.18 -19.66 11.84
C SER A 72 5.02 -18.50 11.29
N ALA A 73 6.29 -18.44 11.70
CA ALA A 73 7.28 -17.53 11.13
C ALA A 73 7.35 -17.63 9.58
N LYS A 74 7.17 -18.84 9.04
CA LYS A 74 7.14 -19.09 7.60
C LYS A 74 5.96 -18.41 6.90
N GLU A 75 4.78 -18.40 7.51
CA GLU A 75 3.61 -17.72 6.96
C GLU A 75 3.74 -16.20 7.07
N ALA A 76 4.25 -15.69 8.19
CA ALA A 76 4.55 -14.27 8.36
C ALA A 76 5.59 -13.78 7.33
N GLY A 77 6.64 -14.56 7.08
CA GLY A 77 7.64 -14.26 6.05
C GLY A 77 7.04 -14.20 4.64
N LYS A 78 6.25 -15.21 4.26
CA LYS A 78 5.52 -15.20 2.97
C LYS A 78 4.58 -14.01 2.84
N LEU A 79 3.92 -13.63 3.94
CA LEU A 79 3.02 -12.49 3.95
C LEU A 79 3.81 -11.20 3.70
N ALA A 80 4.92 -11.00 4.43
CA ALA A 80 5.81 -9.86 4.24
C ALA A 80 6.30 -9.77 2.78
N GLU A 81 6.76 -10.86 2.17
CA GLU A 81 7.27 -10.86 0.79
C GLU A 81 6.21 -10.41 -0.24
N LYS A 82 4.95 -10.77 -0.03
CA LYS A 82 3.87 -10.56 -1.03
C LYS A 82 3.08 -9.27 -0.84
N LEU A 83 3.03 -8.71 0.37
CA LEU A 83 2.22 -7.53 0.67
C LEU A 83 2.67 -6.23 -0.04
N PRO A 84 3.97 -5.94 -0.24
CA PRO A 84 4.38 -4.67 -0.84
C PRO A 84 3.77 -4.43 -2.23
N SER A 85 3.55 -3.16 -2.55
CA SER A 85 3.12 -2.72 -3.89
C SER A 85 4.07 -3.16 -4.99
N SER A 86 5.37 -3.26 -4.69
CA SER A 86 6.40 -3.74 -5.61
C SER A 86 6.21 -5.20 -6.07
N ALA A 87 5.31 -5.96 -5.44
CA ALA A 87 4.94 -7.29 -5.89
C ALA A 87 3.92 -7.28 -7.05
N SER A 88 3.32 -6.12 -7.35
CA SER A 88 2.38 -5.96 -8.46
C SER A 88 3.12 -5.81 -9.79
N ARG A 89 2.52 -6.37 -10.86
CA ARG A 89 3.02 -6.20 -12.24
C ARG A 89 2.91 -4.76 -12.77
N ASP A 90 2.02 -3.97 -12.16
CA ASP A 90 1.73 -2.59 -12.59
C ASP A 90 2.55 -1.54 -11.83
N TYR A 91 3.40 -1.95 -10.87
CA TYR A 91 4.29 -1.07 -10.11
C TYR A 91 5.31 -0.34 -11.01
N GLY A 92 5.64 0.90 -10.64
CA GLY A 92 6.79 1.63 -11.19
C GLY A 92 6.45 2.84 -12.06
N GLN A 93 5.19 3.28 -12.08
CA GLN A 93 4.74 4.52 -12.70
C GLN A 93 3.74 5.26 -11.79
N PRO A 94 3.62 6.59 -11.88
CA PRO A 94 2.57 7.32 -11.18
C PRO A 94 1.18 6.74 -11.46
N PHE A 95 0.34 6.63 -10.43
CA PHE A 95 -0.96 5.96 -10.56
C PHE A 95 -1.86 6.63 -11.60
N ALA A 96 -1.75 7.95 -11.78
CA ALA A 96 -2.46 8.67 -12.85
C ALA A 96 -2.09 8.14 -14.25
N GLU A 97 -0.81 7.86 -14.50
CA GLU A 97 -0.33 7.31 -15.77
C GLU A 97 -0.81 5.87 -15.97
N ILE A 98 -0.80 5.06 -14.91
CA ILE A 98 -1.35 3.69 -14.92
C ILE A 98 -2.83 3.74 -15.25
N PHE A 99 -3.59 4.60 -14.59
CA PHE A 99 -5.02 4.75 -14.79
C PHE A 99 -5.36 5.19 -16.22
N THR A 100 -4.61 6.14 -16.78
CA THR A 100 -4.75 6.55 -18.18
C THR A 100 -4.38 5.42 -19.15
N ARG A 101 -3.33 4.64 -18.88
CA ARG A 101 -2.93 3.48 -19.71
C ARG A 101 -4.06 2.46 -19.84
N PHE A 102 -4.78 2.21 -18.75
CA PHE A 102 -5.96 1.33 -18.73
C PHE A 102 -7.26 2.05 -19.12
N LYS A 103 -7.20 3.25 -19.71
CA LYS A 103 -8.36 4.03 -20.18
C LYS A 103 -9.40 4.29 -19.10
N GLY A 104 -8.96 4.38 -17.85
CA GLY A 104 -9.83 4.58 -16.68
C GLY A 104 -10.52 3.32 -16.16
N ASP A 105 -10.18 2.13 -16.67
CA ASP A 105 -10.70 0.88 -16.16
C ASP A 105 -9.92 0.41 -14.91
N PHE A 106 -10.48 0.67 -13.74
CA PHE A 106 -9.92 0.22 -12.45
C PHE A 106 -9.77 -1.31 -12.37
N TYR A 107 -10.66 -2.08 -13.01
CA TYR A 107 -10.63 -3.55 -12.93
C TYR A 107 -9.51 -4.17 -13.77
N ALA A 108 -8.95 -3.41 -14.72
CA ALA A 108 -7.82 -3.84 -15.52
C ALA A 108 -6.46 -3.68 -14.79
N ILE A 109 -6.41 -2.82 -13.77
CA ILE A 109 -5.24 -2.63 -12.92
C ILE A 109 -5.09 -3.84 -12.00
N ASP A 110 -3.88 -4.36 -11.86
CA ASP A 110 -3.59 -5.40 -10.88
C ASP A 110 -4.03 -4.94 -9.47
N PRO A 111 -5.01 -5.60 -8.82
CA PRO A 111 -5.53 -5.17 -7.53
C PRO A 111 -4.44 -5.20 -6.45
N LEU A 112 -3.40 -6.02 -6.63
CA LEU A 112 -2.26 -6.08 -5.71
C LEU A 112 -1.41 -4.81 -5.71
N LEU A 113 -1.60 -3.89 -6.66
CA LEU A 113 -0.94 -2.60 -6.68
C LEU A 113 -1.36 -1.72 -5.50
N PHE A 114 -2.63 -1.81 -5.07
CA PHE A 114 -3.19 -1.04 -3.96
C PHE A 114 -2.72 -1.60 -2.62
N SER A 115 -1.45 -1.37 -2.30
CA SER A 115 -0.79 -1.88 -1.11
C SER A 115 0.37 -0.98 -0.70
N PRO A 116 0.87 -1.08 0.55
CA PRO A 116 1.93 -0.19 1.03
C PRO A 116 3.27 -0.45 0.32
N ALA A 117 4.13 0.55 0.31
CA ALA A 117 5.47 0.46 -0.25
C ALA A 117 6.39 -0.46 0.56
N GLU A 118 6.27 -0.40 1.89
CA GLU A 118 7.06 -1.16 2.86
C GLU A 118 6.15 -1.88 3.87
N VAL A 119 6.53 -3.11 4.22
CA VAL A 119 5.85 -3.86 5.28
C VAL A 119 6.82 -4.47 6.29
N ILE A 120 6.36 -4.56 7.53
CA ILE A 120 7.05 -5.20 8.65
C ILE A 120 6.05 -6.15 9.30
N VAL A 121 6.28 -7.47 9.23
CA VAL A 121 5.36 -8.49 9.77
C VAL A 121 6.05 -9.26 10.88
N THR A 122 5.46 -9.26 12.07
CA THR A 122 5.96 -10.00 13.24
C THR A 122 5.05 -11.18 13.53
N ALA A 123 5.61 -12.40 13.54
CA ALA A 123 4.92 -13.58 14.05
C ALA A 123 5.00 -13.60 15.57
N ILE A 124 3.91 -13.29 16.27
CA ILE A 124 3.96 -13.09 17.74
C ILE A 124 4.22 -14.38 18.52
N GLU A 125 3.96 -15.53 17.91
CA GLU A 125 4.17 -16.84 18.55
C GLU A 125 5.65 -17.25 18.57
N THR A 126 6.46 -16.73 17.64
CA THR A 126 7.91 -17.03 17.57
C THR A 126 8.79 -15.82 17.87
N GLY A 127 8.27 -14.60 17.73
CA GLY A 127 9.02 -13.35 17.85
C GLY A 127 9.76 -12.94 16.58
N ASP A 128 9.70 -13.74 15.51
CA ASP A 128 10.39 -13.43 14.25
C ASP A 128 9.72 -12.27 13.51
N THR A 129 10.54 -11.36 12.99
CA THR A 129 10.09 -10.18 12.24
C THR A 129 10.67 -10.17 10.84
N PHE A 130 9.81 -9.99 9.84
CA PHE A 130 10.15 -9.97 8.43
C PHE A 130 9.87 -8.60 7.84
N ARG A 131 10.79 -8.08 7.02
CA ARG A 131 10.67 -6.78 6.36
C ARG A 131 10.80 -6.97 4.86
N ALA A 132 9.93 -6.31 4.10
CA ALA A 132 9.93 -6.38 2.65
C ALA A 132 9.37 -5.10 2.03
N GLY A 133 9.67 -4.90 0.75
CA GLY A 133 9.40 -3.65 0.06
C GLY A 133 10.35 -2.53 0.50
N ARG A 134 10.03 -1.31 0.10
CA ARG A 134 10.73 -0.07 0.49
C ARG A 134 9.92 1.14 0.05
N ARG A 135 10.08 2.25 0.77
CA ARG A 135 9.61 3.56 0.27
C ARG A 135 10.44 3.98 -0.96
N ASP A 136 9.76 4.41 -2.01
CA ASP A 136 10.37 4.89 -3.26
C ASP A 136 10.35 6.42 -3.29
N LEU A 137 11.36 7.02 -2.65
CA LEU A 137 11.46 8.48 -2.54
C LEU A 137 11.55 9.18 -3.89
N LYS A 138 12.16 8.53 -4.90
CA LYS A 138 12.26 9.09 -6.25
C LYS A 138 10.89 9.11 -6.93
N MET A 139 10.09 8.06 -6.75
CA MET A 139 8.72 8.04 -7.26
C MET A 139 7.83 9.04 -6.51
N LEU A 140 7.98 9.16 -5.19
CA LEU A 140 7.24 10.16 -4.41
C LEU A 140 7.53 11.58 -4.89
N GLU A 141 8.80 11.93 -5.12
CA GLU A 141 9.17 13.23 -5.70
C GLU A 141 8.47 13.43 -7.05
N ARG A 142 8.57 12.43 -7.95
CA ARG A 142 7.93 12.49 -9.28
C ARG A 142 6.40 12.64 -9.22
N SER A 143 5.74 11.94 -8.30
CA SER A 143 4.27 11.90 -8.21
C SER A 143 3.68 13.07 -7.43
N LEU A 144 4.34 13.47 -6.35
CA LEU A 144 3.78 14.42 -5.38
C LEU A 144 4.18 15.87 -5.66
N GLY A 145 5.29 16.08 -6.38
CA GLY A 145 5.78 17.40 -6.78
C GLY A 145 6.93 17.88 -5.91
#